data_AF-A0A1N6HSN8-F1
#
_entry.id   AF-A0A1N6HSN8-F1
#
_cell.length_a   1.000
_cell.length_b   1.000
_cell.length_c   1.000
_cell.angle_alpha   90.00
_cell.angle_beta   90.00
_cell.angle_gamma   90.00
#
_symmetry.space_group_name_H-M   'P 1'
#
loop_
_entity.id
_entity.type
_entity.pdbx_description
1 polymer ?
#
loop_
_entity_poly.entity_id
_entity_poly.type
_entity_poly.pdbx_seq_one_letter_code
_entity_poly.pdbx_strand_id
1 'polypeptide(L)'
;MFRPDPHQVALEQTGRKEMEQFFMRRGSAVTYLLARRRAWFAAIADTSRGNIEMESREIEQIERLILDVRAGRVRAFELTRPKRVAIFVTD
;
A
#
# COMPACT_ATOMS: atom_id res chain seq x y z
N MET A 1 27.59 -29.68 11.00
CA MET A 1 27.48 -28.21 11.19
C MET A 1 27.08 -27.62 9.85
N PHE A 2 25.79 -27.48 9.56
CA PHE A 2 25.29 -26.94 8.29
C PHE A 2 25.56 -25.44 8.28
N ARG A 3 26.51 -24.99 7.44
CA ARG A 3 26.67 -23.57 7.12
C ARG A 3 25.60 -23.22 6.09
N PRO A 4 24.65 -22.32 6.38
CA PRO A 4 23.72 -21.86 5.37
C PRO A 4 24.49 -21.11 4.28
N ASP A 5 24.11 -21.35 3.03
CA ASP A 5 24.75 -20.80 1.85
C ASP A 5 24.57 -19.27 1.81
N PRO A 6 25.64 -18.45 1.71
CA PRO A 6 25.56 -16.99 1.74
C PRO A 6 24.74 -16.41 0.58
N HIS A 7 24.53 -17.16 -0.50
CA HIS A 7 23.68 -16.74 -1.61
C HIS A 7 22.18 -16.94 -1.32
N GLN A 8 21.83 -17.84 -0.41
CA GLN A 8 20.44 -18.15 -0.04
C GLN A 8 19.87 -17.12 0.94
N VAL A 9 20.69 -16.61 1.87
CA VAL A 9 20.32 -15.50 2.77
C VAL A 9 20.21 -14.14 2.05
N ALA A 10 20.88 -13.96 0.91
CA ALA A 10 20.81 -12.72 0.14
C ALA A 10 19.47 -12.57 -0.62
N LEU A 11 18.90 -13.68 -1.12
CA LEU A 11 17.62 -13.67 -1.84
C LEU A 11 16.41 -13.42 -0.93
N GLU A 12 16.47 -13.87 0.33
CA GLU A 12 15.41 -13.58 1.32
C GLU A 12 15.44 -12.14 1.83
N GLN A 13 16.59 -11.46 1.72
CA GLN A 13 16.72 -10.05 2.12
C GLN A 13 16.30 -9.08 1.01
N THR A 14 16.40 -9.48 -0.26
CA THR A 14 16.05 -8.64 -1.40
C THR A 14 14.54 -8.42 -1.51
N GLY A 15 13.70 -9.38 -1.10
CA GLY A 15 12.24 -9.19 -1.02
C GLY A 15 11.77 -8.23 0.07
N ARG A 16 12.61 -7.93 1.07
CA ARG A 16 12.31 -6.96 2.15
C ARG A 16 12.80 -5.53 1.85
N LYS A 17 13.62 -5.35 0.81
CA LYS A 17 14.42 -4.13 0.63
C LYS A 17 13.73 -2.98 -0.12
N GLU A 18 12.55 -3.21 -0.72
CA GLU A 18 11.84 -2.18 -1.52
C GLU A 18 10.49 -1.75 -0.93
N MET A 19 10.23 -2.06 0.34
CA MET A 19 9.03 -1.57 1.01
C MET A 19 9.33 -0.24 1.69
N GLU A 20 8.81 0.85 1.11
CA GLU A 20 8.92 2.16 1.74
C GLU A 20 8.00 2.21 2.95
N GLN A 21 8.53 2.68 4.08
CA GLN A 21 7.78 2.84 5.31
C GLN A 21 7.61 4.33 5.60
N PHE A 22 6.37 4.77 5.78
CA PHE A 22 6.06 6.14 6.17
C PHE A 22 5.38 6.17 7.53
N PHE A 23 5.78 7.13 8.35
CA PHE A 23 5.12 7.48 9.60
C PHE A 23 4.44 8.82 9.41
N MET A 24 3.12 8.89 9.60
CA MET A 24 2.40 10.13 9.40
C MET A 24 1.18 10.26 10.31
N ARG A 25 0.82 11.50 10.62
CA ARG A 25 -0.37 11.77 11.44
C ARG A 25 -1.64 11.29 10.73
N ARG A 26 -2.69 10.98 11.49
CA ARG A 26 -3.99 10.52 10.96
C ARG A 26 -4.52 11.38 9.82
N GLY A 27 -4.49 12.70 9.96
CA GLY A 27 -4.91 13.62 8.89
C GLY A 27 -4.11 13.43 7.60
N SER A 28 -2.78 13.37 7.72
CA SER A 28 -1.87 13.15 6.59
C SER A 28 -2.06 11.77 5.93
N ALA A 29 -2.31 10.72 6.73
CA ALA A 29 -2.61 9.38 6.22
C ALA A 29 -3.89 9.36 5.38
N VAL A 30 -4.92 10.06 5.84
CA VAL A 30 -6.19 10.21 5.10
C VAL A 30 -5.97 10.99 3.81
N THR A 31 -5.25 12.11 3.85
CA THR A 31 -4.92 12.90 2.65
C THR A 31 -4.13 12.07 1.63
N TYR A 32 -3.15 11.28 2.10
CA TYR A 32 -2.38 10.38 1.24
C TYR A 32 -3.28 9.35 0.54
N LEU A 33 -4.18 8.70 1.28
CA LEU A 33 -5.13 7.73 0.73
C LEU A 33 -6.09 8.38 -0.29
N LEU A 34 -6.57 9.59 -0.03
CA LEU A 34 -7.42 10.34 -0.98
C LEU A 34 -6.67 10.70 -2.27
N ALA A 35 -5.44 11.17 -2.16
CA ALA A 35 -4.60 11.44 -3.32
C ALA A 35 -4.34 10.17 -4.14
N ARG A 36 -4.10 9.04 -3.45
CA ARG A 36 -3.89 7.74 -4.08
C ARG A 36 -5.14 7.25 -4.83
N ARG A 37 -6.33 7.36 -4.21
CA ARG A 37 -7.62 7.06 -4.86
C ARG A 37 -7.75 7.84 -6.16
N ARG A 38 -7.48 9.15 -6.14
CA ARG A 38 -7.58 10.00 -7.33
C ARG A 38 -6.61 9.60 -8.43
N ALA A 39 -5.37 9.27 -8.08
CA ALA A 39 -4.37 8.80 -9.03
C ALA A 39 -4.77 7.48 -9.70
N TRP A 40 -5.37 6.55 -8.95
CA TRP A 40 -5.91 5.31 -9.52
C TRP A 40 -7.11 5.54 -10.42
N PHE A 41 -8.07 6.38 -10.03
CA PHE A 41 -9.18 6.72 -10.91
C PHE A 41 -8.71 7.32 -12.24
N ALA A 42 -7.66 8.16 -12.22
CA ALA A 42 -7.05 8.69 -13.43
C ALA A 42 -6.38 7.58 -14.28
N ALA A 43 -5.63 6.67 -13.64
CA ALA A 43 -4.98 5.56 -14.34
C ALA A 43 -5.98 4.56 -14.99
N ILE A 44 -7.12 4.32 -14.32
CA ILE A 44 -8.22 3.48 -14.84
C ILE A 44 -8.88 4.17 -16.05
N ALA A 45 -9.14 5.49 -15.96
CA ALA A 45 -9.73 6.24 -17.05
C ALA A 45 -8.84 6.26 -18.31
N ASP A 46 -7.51 6.27 -18.13
CA ASP A 46 -6.55 6.18 -19.25
C ASP A 46 -6.40 4.74 -19.80
N THR A 47 -6.68 3.71 -18.98
CA THR A 47 -6.53 2.30 -19.36
C THR A 47 -7.88 1.71 -19.76
N SER A 48 -8.39 2.07 -20.95
CA SER A 48 -9.63 1.52 -21.54
C SER A 48 -9.65 -0.01 -21.81
N ARG A 49 -8.70 -0.79 -21.27
CA ARG A 49 -8.59 -2.26 -21.36
C ARG A 49 -8.33 -2.95 -20.01
N GLY A 50 -8.51 -2.24 -18.89
CA GLY A 50 -8.32 -2.77 -17.54
C GLY A 50 -9.41 -3.78 -17.13
N ASN A 51 -9.05 -4.72 -16.27
CA ASN A 51 -10.00 -5.66 -15.65
C ASN A 51 -10.86 -4.89 -14.63
N ILE A 52 -11.96 -4.31 -15.10
CA ILE A 52 -12.86 -3.40 -14.36
C ILE A 52 -13.23 -3.95 -12.97
N GLU A 53 -13.40 -5.27 -12.84
CA GLU A 53 -13.75 -5.92 -11.58
C GLU A 53 -12.61 -5.86 -10.55
N MET A 54 -11.36 -6.07 -10.99
CA MET A 54 -10.18 -5.93 -10.15
C MET A 54 -9.99 -4.48 -9.70
N GLU A 55 -10.20 -3.52 -10.62
CA GLU A 55 -10.07 -2.09 -10.36
C GLU A 55 -11.13 -1.58 -9.38
N SER A 56 -12.38 -2.05 -9.53
CA SER A 56 -13.48 -1.73 -8.63
C SER A 56 -13.21 -2.24 -7.21
N ARG A 57 -12.71 -3.48 -7.09
CA ARG A 57 -12.35 -4.07 -5.80
C ARG A 57 -11.20 -3.33 -5.11
N GLU A 58 -10.24 -2.84 -5.88
CA GLU A 58 -9.14 -2.03 -5.35
C GLU A 58 -9.61 -0.65 -4.85
N ILE A 59 -10.54 -0.01 -5.58
CA ILE A 59 -11.17 1.24 -5.14
C ILE A 59 -11.94 1.05 -3.82
N GLU A 60 -12.78 0.01 -3.73
CA GLU A 60 -13.56 -0.30 -2.52
C GLU A 60 -12.65 -0.52 -1.31
N GLN A 61 -11.53 -1.21 -1.50
CA GLN A 61 -10.55 -1.44 -0.43
C GLN A 61 -9.95 -0.12 0.08
N ILE A 62 -9.58 0.80 -0.81
CA ILE A 62 -9.07 2.12 -0.41
C ILE A 62 -10.15 2.92 0.32
N GLU A 63 -11.39 2.92 -0.17
CA GLU A 63 -12.48 3.66 0.47
C GLU A 63 -12.76 3.15 1.88
N ARG A 64 -12.76 1.82 2.05
CA ARG A 64 -12.91 1.20 3.38
C ARG A 64 -11.75 1.58 4.29
N LEU A 65 -10.52 1.52 3.79
CA LEU A 65 -9.31 1.86 4.54
C LEU A 65 -9.31 3.33 4.99
N ILE A 66 -9.78 4.26 4.16
CA ILE A 66 -9.94 5.67 4.53
C ILE A 66 -10.88 5.79 5.74
N LEU A 67 -12.03 5.11 5.73
CA LEU A 67 -12.99 5.14 6.84
C LEU A 67 -12.39 4.53 8.10
N ASP A 68 -11.65 3.44 7.98
CA ASP A 68 -11.05 2.74 9.12
C ASP A 68 -9.91 3.55 9.77
N VAL A 69 -9.08 4.22 8.96
CA VAL A 69 -8.03 5.14 9.45
C VAL A 69 -8.64 6.38 10.09
N ARG A 70 -9.69 6.97 9.49
CA ARG A 70 -10.41 8.12 10.08
C ARG A 70 -11.02 7.78 11.43
N ALA A 71 -11.61 6.60 11.55
CA ALA A 71 -12.19 6.09 12.79
C ALA A 71 -11.13 5.66 13.83
N GLY A 72 -9.83 5.70 13.49
CA GLY A 72 -8.75 5.23 14.36
C GLY A 72 -8.73 3.71 14.55
N ARG A 73 -9.50 2.95 13.76
CA ARG A 73 -9.56 1.48 13.80
C ARG A 73 -8.31 0.85 13.19
N VAL A 74 -7.68 1.54 12.24
CA VAL A 74 -6.43 1.11 11.60
C VAL A 74 -5.32 2.09 11.94
N ARG A 75 -4.22 1.55 12.48
CA ARG A 75 -3.00 2.29 12.80
C ARG A 75 -1.80 1.93 11.92
N ALA A 76 -1.90 0.86 11.16
CA ALA A 76 -0.88 0.45 10.20
C ALA A 76 -1.55 -0.25 9.02
N PHE A 77 -1.10 0.04 7.80
CA PHE A 77 -1.61 -0.62 6.60
C PHE A 77 -0.56 -0.67 5.50
N GLU A 78 -0.73 -1.60 4.57
CA GLU A 78 0.14 -1.78 3.43
C GLU A 78 -0.62 -1.51 2.13
N LEU A 79 0.03 -0.82 1.21
CA LEU A 79 -0.42 -0.68 -0.16
C LEU A 79 0.59 -1.41 -1.03
N THR A 80 0.13 -2.31 -1.89
CA THR A 80 1.02 -3.15 -2.71
C THR A 80 1.22 -2.61 -4.13
N ARG A 81 0.39 -1.65 -4.57
CA ARG A 81 0.41 -1.13 -5.94
C ARG A 81 0.23 0.40 -6.00
N PRO A 82 0.77 1.07 -7.02
CA PRO A 82 1.87 0.65 -7.91
C PRO A 82 3.20 0.34 -7.23
N LYS A 83 3.46 0.86 -6.02
CA LYS A 83 4.66 0.57 -5.23
C LYS A 83 4.26 0.06 -3.86
N ARG A 84 5.03 -0.89 -3.31
CA ARG A 84 4.78 -1.46 -2.00
C ARG A 84 5.19 -0.48 -0.90
N VAL A 85 4.21 0.01 -0.16
CA VAL A 85 4.36 1.04 0.87
C VAL A 85 3.67 0.60 2.15
N ALA A 86 4.36 0.65 3.28
CA ALA A 86 3.78 0.51 4.62
C ALA A 86 3.53 1.90 5.20
N ILE A 87 2.35 2.15 5.73
CA ILE A 87 2.02 3.41 6.41
C ILE A 87 1.65 3.12 7.84
N PHE A 88 2.37 3.75 8.77
CA PHE A 88 2.10 3.75 10.19
C PHE A 88 1.47 5.10 10.58
N VAL A 89 0.26 5.03 11.11
CA VAL A 89 -0.50 6.19 11.55
C VAL A 89 -0.11 6.51 12.99
N THR A 90 0.56 7.64 13.15
CA THR A 90 0.90 8.21 14.46
C THR A 90 -0.22 9.17 14.88
N ASP A 91 -0.54 9.26 16.17
CA ASP A 91 -1.49 10.25 16.71
C ASP A 91 -0.80 11.61 16.89
#